data_AF-A0A8H7BXU0-F1
#
_entry.id   AF-A0A8H7BXU0-F1
#
_cell.length_a   1.000
_cell.length_b   1.000
_cell.length_c   1.000
_cell.angle_alpha   90.00
_cell.angle_beta   90.00
_cell.angle_gamma   90.00
#
_symmetry.space_group_name_H-M   'P 1'
#
loop_
_entity.id
_entity.type
_entity.pdbx_description
1 polymer ?
#
loop_
_entity_poly.entity_id
_entity_poly.type
_entity_poly.pdbx_seq_one_letter_code
_entity_poly.pdbx_strand_id
1 'polypeptide(L)'
;MPPKPAIEISASSVVDLKAQLAQHTERFERIRSGTKHGPAAARSSNKKKPVWARPNKGVEARAKNDERVQLEEVETHSLARSRAALERKAKIYEAMRNRVRRGSEDEAEEDNEDILIDFDRKYWEERELREKEEKETIEKGQKRGRRDDEDEMKKGGNDEDDEEEDPWVEYEDEFGRTRIVRRSELPSRSPSRSPSRSPSPVRQAREPYYDDELADRANIRHYEADREIRTKGVGFYSFAKDEEEREEQLERLNQLRAETEAARKNAQSVAEKRKAMLAKNAEKIHARRAQMQAKRQRLARVDDSVTQFLQSVRKELE
;
A
#
# COMPACT_ATOMS: atom_id res chain seq x y z
N MET A 1 17.22 -17.66 -47.54
CA MET A 1 16.33 -16.62 -46.95
C MET A 1 16.81 -16.36 -45.54
N PRO A 2 17.07 -15.11 -45.12
CA PRO A 2 17.44 -14.84 -43.75
C PRO A 2 16.27 -15.16 -42.80
N PRO A 3 16.54 -15.65 -41.57
CA PRO A 3 15.50 -15.91 -40.58
C PRO A 3 14.80 -14.59 -40.22
N LYS A 4 13.46 -14.61 -40.12
CA LYS A 4 12.69 -13.44 -39.70
C LYS A 4 13.08 -13.06 -38.26
N PRO A 5 13.30 -11.77 -37.97
CA PRO A 5 13.65 -11.35 -36.61
C PRO A 5 12.50 -11.68 -35.64
N ALA A 6 12.86 -12.21 -34.47
CA ALA A 6 11.91 -12.46 -33.39
C ALA A 6 11.35 -11.12 -32.90
N ILE A 7 10.02 -10.99 -32.85
CA ILE A 7 9.36 -9.79 -32.35
C ILE A 7 9.42 -9.84 -30.82
N GLU A 8 10.24 -8.98 -30.23
CA GLU A 8 10.32 -8.82 -28.78
C GLU A 8 9.05 -8.13 -28.27
N ILE A 9 8.19 -8.90 -27.60
CA ILE A 9 6.89 -8.44 -27.12
C ILE A 9 7.08 -7.77 -25.76
N SER A 10 7.40 -6.48 -25.76
CA SER A 10 7.41 -5.64 -24.56
C SER A 10 6.00 -5.13 -24.23
N ALA A 11 5.73 -4.76 -22.97
CA ALA A 11 4.43 -4.18 -22.58
C ALA A 11 4.07 -2.92 -23.39
N SER A 12 5.07 -2.16 -23.84
CA SER A 12 4.90 -1.03 -24.75
C SER A 12 4.57 -1.47 -26.19
N SER A 13 5.12 -2.58 -26.67
CA SER A 13 4.78 -3.16 -27.98
C SER A 13 3.32 -3.60 -28.07
N VAL A 14 2.74 -4.12 -26.98
CA VAL A 14 1.30 -4.48 -26.94
C VAL A 14 0.41 -3.25 -27.06
N VAL A 15 0.79 -2.14 -26.40
CA VAL A 15 0.05 -0.88 -26.49
C VAL A 15 0.18 -0.27 -27.88
N ASP A 16 1.37 -0.33 -28.50
CA ASP A 16 1.61 0.19 -29.84
C ASP A 16 0.87 -0.64 -30.91
N LEU A 17 0.85 -1.97 -30.79
CA LEU A 17 0.03 -2.83 -31.65
C LEU A 17 -1.46 -2.53 -31.50
N LYS A 18 -1.94 -2.29 -30.27
CA LYS A 18 -3.34 -1.90 -30.04
C LYS A 18 -3.66 -0.53 -30.64
N ALA A 19 -2.73 0.42 -30.55
CA ALA A 19 -2.86 1.73 -31.17
C ALA A 19 -2.89 1.63 -32.70
N GLN A 20 -2.00 0.83 -33.30
CA GLN A 20 -2.00 0.55 -34.75
C GLN A 20 -3.30 -0.12 -35.20
N LEU A 21 -3.81 -1.11 -34.44
CA LEU A 21 -5.09 -1.75 -34.72
C LEU A 21 -6.24 -0.75 -34.69
N ALA A 22 -6.29 0.12 -33.67
CA ALA A 22 -7.30 1.18 -33.55
C ALA A 22 -7.24 2.20 -34.71
N GLN A 23 -6.03 2.61 -35.11
CA GLN A 23 -5.85 3.48 -36.27
C GLN A 23 -6.30 2.81 -37.57
N HIS A 24 -6.02 1.52 -37.74
CA HIS A 24 -6.46 0.76 -38.91
C HIS A 24 -7.98 0.59 -38.94
N THR A 25 -8.62 0.32 -37.80
CA THR A 25 -10.08 0.25 -37.72
C THR A 25 -10.74 1.60 -38.00
N GLU A 26 -10.18 2.70 -37.47
CA GLU A 26 -10.71 4.04 -37.71
C GLU A 26 -10.54 4.44 -39.19
N ARG A 27 -9.37 4.16 -39.79
CA ARG A 27 -9.15 4.38 -41.23
C ARG A 27 -10.14 3.58 -42.07
N PHE A 28 -10.40 2.32 -41.70
CA PHE A 28 -11.36 1.48 -42.40
C PHE A 28 -12.79 2.02 -42.27
N GLU A 29 -13.20 2.46 -41.09
CA GLU A 29 -14.50 3.09 -40.86
C GLU A 29 -14.64 4.41 -41.62
N ARG A 30 -13.57 5.22 -41.65
CA ARG A 30 -13.53 6.48 -42.39
C ARG A 30 -13.61 6.28 -43.90
N ILE A 31 -12.94 5.24 -44.44
CA ILE A 31 -13.06 4.85 -45.85
C ILE A 31 -14.47 4.31 -46.13
N ARG A 32 -15.02 3.50 -45.21
CA ARG A 32 -16.38 2.97 -45.31
C ARG A 32 -17.42 4.10 -45.31
N SER A 33 -17.25 5.14 -44.50
CA SER A 33 -18.12 6.32 -44.47
C SER A 33 -17.80 7.33 -45.59
N GLY A 34 -16.60 7.26 -46.18
CA GLY A 34 -16.10 8.19 -47.20
C GLY A 34 -16.47 7.85 -48.64
N THR A 35 -17.16 6.73 -48.89
CA THR A 35 -17.75 6.45 -50.20
C THR A 35 -18.80 7.53 -50.50
N LYS A 36 -18.48 8.42 -51.44
CA LYS A 36 -19.18 9.66 -51.81
C LYS A 36 -20.58 9.47 -52.40
N HIS A 37 -21.49 8.87 -51.65
CA HIS A 37 -22.92 9.13 -51.72
C HIS A 37 -23.29 9.60 -50.31
N GLY A 38 -23.68 10.88 -50.19
CA GLY A 38 -23.72 11.63 -48.92
C GLY A 38 -24.52 10.98 -47.80
N PRO A 39 -24.55 11.58 -46.59
CA PRO A 39 -25.35 11.07 -45.50
C PRO A 39 -26.83 11.26 -45.86
N ALA A 40 -27.41 10.26 -46.53
CA ALA A 40 -28.81 9.98 -46.34
C ALA A 40 -28.95 9.78 -44.84
N ALA A 41 -29.62 10.74 -44.18
CA ALA A 41 -30.09 10.60 -42.81
C ALA A 41 -30.40 9.13 -42.56
N ALA A 42 -29.84 8.55 -41.49
CA ALA A 42 -30.15 7.20 -41.07
C ALA A 42 -31.65 7.14 -40.72
N ARG A 43 -32.50 7.10 -41.75
CA ARG A 43 -33.81 6.50 -41.68
C ARG A 43 -33.46 5.12 -41.18
N SER A 44 -33.90 4.79 -39.97
CA SER A 44 -33.97 3.41 -39.49
C SER A 44 -34.81 2.66 -40.51
N SER A 45 -34.17 2.25 -41.60
CA SER A 45 -34.79 1.44 -42.60
C SER A 45 -34.70 0.07 -41.99
N ASN A 46 -35.82 -0.34 -41.41
CA ASN A 46 -36.12 -1.67 -40.92
C ASN A 46 -36.08 -2.68 -42.10
N LYS A 47 -35.03 -2.60 -42.93
CA LYS A 47 -34.75 -3.46 -44.06
C LYS A 47 -34.29 -4.76 -43.45
N LYS A 48 -35.20 -5.74 -43.44
CA LYS A 48 -34.88 -7.12 -43.12
C LYS A 48 -33.60 -7.48 -43.89
N LYS A 49 -32.58 -7.96 -43.17
CA LYS A 49 -31.32 -8.41 -43.77
C LYS A 49 -31.66 -9.36 -44.93
N PRO A 50 -30.97 -9.27 -46.08
CA PRO A 50 -31.27 -10.12 -47.22
C PRO A 50 -31.13 -11.61 -46.83
N VAL A 51 -31.79 -12.52 -47.56
CA VAL A 51 -31.88 -13.94 -47.18
C VAL A 51 -30.50 -14.57 -46.94
N TRP A 52 -29.48 -14.18 -47.71
CA TRP A 52 -28.09 -14.63 -47.56
C TRP A 52 -27.37 -14.11 -46.31
N ALA A 53 -27.89 -13.05 -45.67
CA ALA A 53 -27.36 -12.48 -44.43
C ALA A 53 -28.08 -13.04 -43.18
N ARG A 54 -29.05 -13.95 -43.35
CA ARG A 54 -29.62 -14.71 -42.23
C ARG A 54 -28.65 -15.84 -41.88
N PRO A 55 -28.11 -15.90 -40.66
CA PRO A 55 -27.25 -17.00 -40.26
C PRO A 55 -28.04 -18.31 -40.26
N ASN A 56 -27.35 -19.41 -40.56
CA ASN A 56 -27.95 -20.74 -40.49
C ASN A 56 -28.44 -21.02 -39.06
N LYS A 57 -29.61 -21.66 -38.95
CA LYS A 57 -30.22 -22.01 -37.65
C LYS A 57 -29.23 -22.83 -36.82
N GLY A 58 -28.87 -22.31 -35.65
CA GLY A 58 -27.96 -22.97 -34.70
C GLY A 58 -26.47 -22.59 -34.83
N VAL A 59 -26.08 -21.79 -35.83
CA VAL A 59 -24.69 -21.27 -35.91
C VAL A 59 -24.41 -20.31 -34.75
N GLU A 60 -25.34 -19.41 -34.43
CA GLU A 60 -25.18 -18.51 -33.28
C GLU A 60 -25.12 -19.27 -31.95
N ALA A 61 -25.88 -20.36 -31.81
CA ALA A 61 -25.83 -21.19 -30.61
C ALA A 61 -24.49 -21.93 -30.48
N ARG A 62 -23.93 -22.42 -31.60
CA ARG A 62 -22.62 -23.05 -31.64
C ARG A 62 -21.51 -22.06 -31.34
N ALA A 63 -21.54 -20.89 -31.98
CA ALA A 63 -20.59 -19.80 -31.73
C ALA A 63 -20.58 -19.36 -30.25
N LYS A 64 -21.76 -19.20 -29.64
CA LYS A 64 -21.87 -18.88 -28.20
C LYS A 64 -21.32 -19.98 -27.30
N ASN A 65 -21.47 -21.25 -27.69
CA ASN A 65 -20.92 -22.36 -26.93
C ASN A 65 -19.40 -22.44 -27.08
N ASP A 66 -18.87 -22.18 -28.28
CA ASP A 66 -17.44 -22.12 -28.55
C ASP A 66 -16.78 -20.95 -27.78
N GLU A 67 -17.43 -19.79 -27.72
CA GLU A 67 -17.01 -18.65 -26.88
C GLU A 67 -16.97 -19.01 -25.40
N ARG A 68 -17.99 -19.74 -24.92
CA ARG A 68 -18.04 -20.20 -23.52
C ARG A 68 -16.90 -21.17 -23.20
N VAL A 69 -16.63 -22.12 -24.09
CA VAL A 69 -15.52 -23.08 -23.92
C VAL A 69 -14.17 -22.36 -23.89
N GLN A 70 -13.95 -21.38 -24.78
CA GLN A 70 -12.71 -20.59 -24.77
C GLN A 70 -12.53 -19.78 -23.47
N LEU A 71 -13.60 -19.19 -22.94
CA LEU A 71 -13.56 -18.48 -21.67
C LEU A 71 -13.25 -19.42 -20.50
N GLU A 72 -13.88 -20.59 -20.46
CA GLU A 72 -13.62 -21.62 -19.45
C GLU A 72 -12.16 -22.12 -19.52
N GLU A 73 -11.60 -22.33 -20.71
CA GLU A 73 -10.19 -22.72 -20.91
C GLU A 73 -9.19 -21.64 -20.45
N VAL A 74 -9.43 -20.37 -20.79
CA VAL A 74 -8.58 -19.26 -20.34
C VAL A 74 -8.66 -19.09 -18.83
N GLU A 75 -9.86 -19.21 -18.25
CA GLU A 75 -10.05 -19.14 -16.80
C GLU A 75 -9.34 -20.30 -16.10
N THR A 76 -9.45 -21.54 -16.58
CA THR A 76 -8.74 -22.68 -16.00
C THR A 76 -7.22 -22.55 -16.11
N HIS A 77 -6.67 -22.02 -17.21
CA HIS A 77 -5.23 -21.81 -17.36
C HIS A 77 -4.70 -20.71 -16.42
N SER A 78 -5.46 -19.63 -16.26
CA SER A 78 -5.17 -18.55 -15.30
C SER A 78 -5.24 -19.05 -13.85
N LEU A 79 -6.27 -19.82 -13.52
CA LEU A 79 -6.45 -20.45 -12.21
C LEU A 79 -5.36 -21.50 -11.93
N ALA A 80 -4.94 -22.27 -12.92
CA ALA A 80 -3.83 -23.21 -12.78
C ALA A 80 -2.49 -22.49 -12.51
N ARG A 81 -2.21 -21.40 -13.23
CA ARG A 81 -1.00 -20.59 -13.01
C ARG A 81 -0.97 -19.97 -11.61
N SER A 82 -2.10 -19.41 -11.16
CA SER A 82 -2.22 -18.85 -9.81
C SER A 82 -2.13 -19.91 -8.72
N ARG A 83 -2.75 -21.08 -8.91
CA ARG A 83 -2.63 -22.23 -8.02
C ARG A 83 -1.19 -22.73 -7.90
N ALA A 84 -0.48 -22.90 -9.01
CA ALA A 84 0.93 -23.30 -9.00
C ALA A 84 1.83 -22.27 -8.29
N ALA A 85 1.51 -20.98 -8.40
CA ALA A 85 2.22 -19.93 -7.67
C ALA A 85 1.92 -19.99 -6.16
N LEU A 86 0.68 -20.26 -5.77
CA LEU A 86 0.29 -20.45 -4.36
C LEU A 86 0.92 -21.71 -3.76
N GLU A 87 0.98 -22.80 -4.49
CA GLU A 87 1.65 -24.05 -4.06
C GLU A 87 3.16 -23.82 -3.86
N ARG A 88 3.81 -23.09 -4.77
CA ARG A 88 5.22 -22.67 -4.59
C ARG A 88 5.42 -21.82 -3.34
N LYS A 89 4.55 -20.84 -3.11
CA LYS A 89 4.58 -20.01 -1.90
C LYS A 89 4.34 -20.85 -0.64
N ALA A 90 3.33 -21.72 -0.64
CA ALA A 90 3.03 -22.61 0.48
C ALA A 90 4.24 -23.49 0.84
N LYS A 91 4.93 -24.05 -0.17
CA LYS A 91 6.16 -24.82 0.03
C LYS A 91 7.27 -23.99 0.67
N ILE A 92 7.45 -22.73 0.24
CA ILE A 92 8.43 -21.81 0.85
C ILE A 92 8.07 -21.54 2.31
N TYR A 93 6.80 -21.24 2.61
CA TYR A 93 6.35 -21.00 3.98
C TYR A 93 6.44 -22.24 4.87
N GLU A 94 6.16 -23.44 4.36
CA GLU A 94 6.36 -24.68 5.09
C GLU A 94 7.85 -24.94 5.35
N ALA A 95 8.72 -24.65 4.38
CA ALA A 95 10.16 -24.73 4.56
C ALA A 95 10.66 -23.73 5.62
N MET A 96 10.20 -22.47 5.58
CA MET A 96 10.51 -21.46 6.59
C MET A 96 9.99 -21.86 7.97
N ARG A 97 8.74 -22.33 8.06
CA ARG A 97 8.14 -22.81 9.32
C ARG A 97 8.90 -23.98 9.90
N ASN A 98 9.35 -24.91 9.06
CA ASN A 98 10.12 -26.08 9.49
C ASN A 98 11.57 -25.72 9.83
N ARG A 99 12.18 -24.75 9.14
CA ARG A 99 13.52 -24.20 9.44
C ARG A 99 13.53 -23.52 10.81
N VAL A 100 12.56 -22.64 11.08
CA VAL A 100 12.37 -21.99 12.39
C VAL A 100 12.13 -23.01 13.50
N ARG A 101 11.40 -24.09 13.23
CA ARG A 101 11.14 -25.15 14.23
C ARG A 101 12.34 -26.07 14.50
N ARG A 102 13.30 -26.14 13.56
CA ARG A 102 14.45 -27.05 13.64
C ARG A 102 15.72 -26.37 14.17
N GLY A 103 15.75 -25.05 14.30
CA GLY A 103 16.90 -24.32 14.88
C GLY A 103 18.22 -24.57 14.15
N SER A 104 18.18 -24.95 12.86
CA SER A 104 19.40 -25.20 12.08
C SER A 104 19.89 -23.87 11.52
N GLU A 105 20.79 -23.26 12.27
CA GLU A 105 21.61 -22.10 11.95
C GLU A 105 22.72 -22.54 11.00
N ASP A 106 22.37 -22.91 9.77
CA ASP A 106 23.36 -23.19 8.72
C ASP A 106 22.93 -22.52 7.42
N GLU A 107 23.65 -21.44 7.13
CA GLU A 107 24.05 -20.88 5.85
C GLU A 107 23.25 -21.33 4.61
N ALA A 108 22.34 -20.46 4.16
CA ALA A 108 22.11 -20.25 2.73
C ALA A 108 21.37 -18.92 2.48
N GLU A 109 22.14 -17.95 1.95
CA GLU A 109 21.76 -17.04 0.86
C GLU A 109 20.93 -15.77 1.20
N GLU A 110 21.61 -14.89 1.92
CA GLU A 110 21.97 -13.49 1.58
C GLU A 110 20.96 -12.42 1.14
N ASP A 111 19.71 -12.65 0.71
CA ASP A 111 18.98 -11.50 0.09
C ASP A 111 17.58 -11.14 0.61
N ASN A 112 16.97 -11.87 1.55
CA ASN A 112 15.60 -11.51 1.98
C ASN A 112 15.23 -11.75 3.46
N GLU A 113 16.12 -12.29 4.29
CA GLU A 113 15.75 -12.71 5.66
C GLU A 113 15.93 -11.62 6.73
N ASP A 114 16.63 -10.51 6.44
CA ASP A 114 16.92 -9.44 7.43
C ASP A 114 15.93 -8.26 7.44
N ILE A 115 14.92 -8.24 6.55
CA ILE A 115 14.02 -7.07 6.42
C ILE A 115 12.70 -7.26 7.17
N LEU A 116 12.34 -8.49 7.55
CA LEU A 116 11.08 -8.74 8.25
C LEU A 116 11.31 -8.87 9.77
N ILE A 117 11.23 -7.75 10.46
CA ILE A 117 11.24 -7.68 11.93
C ILE A 117 10.05 -8.50 12.46
N ASP A 118 10.36 -9.63 13.11
CA ASP A 118 9.38 -10.39 13.88
C ASP A 118 9.16 -9.70 15.23
N PHE A 119 8.04 -9.00 15.38
CA PHE A 119 7.71 -8.22 16.57
C PHE A 119 7.52 -9.08 17.83
N ASP A 120 7.12 -10.34 17.68
CA ASP A 120 6.98 -11.24 18.82
C ASP A 120 8.36 -11.68 19.32
N ARG A 121 9.28 -12.00 18.40
CA ARG A 121 10.68 -12.30 18.76
C ARG A 121 11.39 -11.09 19.37
N LYS A 122 11.21 -9.90 18.78
CA LYS A 122 11.78 -8.66 19.30
C LYS A 122 11.30 -8.37 20.73
N TYR A 123 10.03 -8.62 21.03
CA TYR A 123 9.47 -8.45 22.37
C TYR A 123 10.13 -9.38 23.40
N TRP A 124 10.40 -10.64 23.03
CA TRP A 124 11.09 -11.59 23.92
C TRP A 124 12.57 -11.26 24.10
N GLU A 125 13.28 -10.90 23.04
CA GLU A 125 14.69 -10.51 23.11
C GLU A 125 14.90 -9.24 23.96
N GLU A 126 14.03 -8.24 23.81
CA GLU A 126 14.06 -7.00 24.61
C GLU A 126 13.80 -7.27 26.10
N ARG A 127 12.89 -8.20 26.41
CA ARG A 127 12.63 -8.61 27.79
C ARG A 127 13.81 -9.37 28.41
N GLU A 128 14.42 -10.30 27.67
CA GLU A 128 15.58 -11.05 28.15
C GLU A 128 16.82 -10.15 28.36
N LEU A 129 17.03 -9.17 27.48
CA LEU A 129 18.08 -8.17 27.65
C LEU A 129 17.87 -7.35 28.93
N ARG A 130 16.64 -6.88 29.16
CA ARG A 130 16.30 -6.13 30.37
C ARG A 130 16.51 -6.96 31.65
N GLU A 131 16.12 -8.24 31.63
CA GLU A 131 16.36 -9.15 32.77
C GLU A 131 17.85 -9.46 32.99
N LYS A 132 18.68 -9.46 31.92
CA LYS A 132 20.15 -9.60 32.03
C LYS A 132 20.79 -8.34 32.60
N GLU A 133 20.39 -7.16 32.14
CA GLU A 133 20.87 -5.87 32.65
C GLU A 133 20.50 -5.68 34.13
N GLU A 134 19.29 -6.09 34.53
CA GLU A 134 18.85 -6.08 35.92
C GLU A 134 19.68 -7.05 36.79
N LYS A 135 20.03 -8.23 36.27
CA LYS A 135 20.91 -9.17 36.98
C LYS A 135 22.35 -8.66 37.06
N GLU A 136 22.86 -8.04 36.00
CA GLU A 136 24.23 -7.52 35.96
C GLU A 136 24.41 -6.29 36.88
N THR A 137 23.39 -5.44 36.99
CA THR A 137 23.36 -4.32 37.94
C THR A 137 23.31 -4.81 39.40
N ILE A 138 22.53 -5.86 39.69
CA ILE A 138 22.49 -6.50 41.01
C ILE A 138 23.84 -7.17 41.35
N GLU A 139 24.48 -7.85 40.38
CA GLU A 139 25.78 -8.51 40.58
C GLU A 139 26.92 -7.49 40.81
N LYS A 140 26.91 -6.38 40.06
CA LYS A 140 27.87 -5.27 40.26
C LYS A 140 27.68 -4.57 41.62
N GLY A 141 26.44 -4.47 42.10
CA GLY A 141 26.12 -3.98 43.44
C GLY A 141 26.67 -4.88 44.56
N GLN A 142 26.57 -6.20 44.40
CA GLN A 142 27.08 -7.16 45.40
C GLN A 142 28.62 -7.30 45.42
N LYS A 143 29.30 -7.14 44.27
CA LYS A 143 30.78 -7.17 44.19
C LYS A 143 31.45 -5.94 44.81
N ARG A 144 30.75 -4.80 44.96
CA ARG A 144 31.26 -3.61 45.66
C ARG A 144 31.26 -3.72 47.19
N GLY A 145 30.62 -4.75 47.77
CA GLY A 145 30.52 -4.95 49.22
C GLY A 145 31.53 -5.94 49.85
N ARG A 146 32.57 -6.37 49.11
CA ARG A 146 33.54 -7.40 49.59
C ARG A 146 35.00 -7.11 49.20
N ARG A 147 35.48 -5.88 49.44
CA ARG A 147 36.91 -5.57 49.53
C ARG A 147 37.13 -4.59 50.68
N ASP A 148 37.95 -5.02 51.63
CA ASP A 148 38.27 -4.35 52.89
C ASP A 148 39.17 -3.10 52.72
N ASP A 149 38.91 -2.14 53.60
CA ASP A 149 39.78 -1.19 54.32
C ASP A 149 40.53 -0.02 53.63
N GLU A 150 40.16 1.16 54.17
CA GLU A 150 40.86 2.45 54.37
C GLU A 150 41.02 3.46 53.21
N ASP A 151 40.55 4.68 53.50
CA ASP A 151 40.69 5.96 52.78
C ASP A 151 39.92 6.21 51.47
N GLU A 152 38.69 6.76 51.58
CA GLU A 152 38.39 8.17 51.24
C GLU A 152 36.87 8.43 51.25
N MET A 153 36.43 9.30 52.16
CA MET A 153 35.14 9.98 52.07
C MET A 153 35.12 10.92 50.85
N LYS A 154 34.18 10.74 49.91
CA LYS A 154 33.18 11.79 49.54
C LYS A 154 32.28 11.42 48.36
N LYS A 155 31.00 11.73 48.57
CA LYS A 155 29.88 11.95 47.63
C LYS A 155 29.31 10.73 46.90
N GLY A 156 28.36 10.09 47.58
CA GLY A 156 27.10 9.73 46.93
C GLY A 156 26.19 10.96 46.82
N GLY A 157 25.62 11.15 45.63
CA GLY A 157 24.41 11.95 45.34
C GLY A 157 23.80 11.27 44.12
N ASN A 158 22.83 10.38 44.31
CA ASN A 158 21.39 10.67 44.21
C ASN A 158 21.01 11.15 42.80
N ASP A 159 20.93 10.20 41.86
CA ASP A 159 20.47 10.39 40.47
C ASP A 159 18.92 10.44 40.40
N GLU A 160 18.26 11.20 41.28
CA GLU A 160 16.79 11.26 41.35
C GLU A 160 16.19 12.67 41.19
N ASP A 161 16.98 13.74 40.98
CA ASP A 161 16.46 15.13 40.95
C ASP A 161 16.89 15.99 39.73
N ASP A 162 17.31 15.42 38.58
CA ASP A 162 17.76 16.21 37.41
C ASP A 162 16.72 16.40 36.28
N GLU A 163 15.48 15.90 36.42
CA GLU A 163 14.42 16.17 35.42
C GLU A 163 13.87 17.61 35.48
N GLU A 164 14.04 18.33 36.60
CA GLU A 164 13.60 19.72 36.74
C GLU A 164 14.55 20.72 36.04
N GLU A 165 15.83 20.38 35.88
CA GLU A 165 16.82 21.34 35.37
C GLU A 165 16.77 21.50 33.85
N ASP A 166 16.27 20.52 33.09
CA ASP A 166 16.26 20.53 31.61
C ASP A 166 14.91 20.14 30.97
N PRO A 167 13.87 20.99 31.04
CA PRO A 167 12.55 20.71 30.46
C PRO A 167 12.56 20.71 28.93
N TRP A 168 11.61 19.99 28.34
CA TRP A 168 11.35 20.02 26.90
C TRP A 168 10.73 21.36 26.49
N VAL A 169 11.34 22.03 25.52
CA VAL A 169 10.89 23.34 25.01
C VAL A 169 10.64 23.24 23.50
N GLU A 170 9.58 23.91 23.03
CA GLU A 170 9.32 24.08 21.61
C GLU A 170 10.28 25.14 21.04
N TYR A 171 11.12 24.73 20.10
CA TYR A 171 12.10 25.55 19.41
C TYR A 171 11.74 25.66 17.92
N GLU A 172 11.76 26.88 17.39
CA GLU A 172 11.69 27.10 15.94
C GLU A 172 13.10 27.04 15.34
N ASP A 173 13.33 26.01 14.52
CA ASP A 173 14.55 25.84 13.74
C ASP A 173 14.71 26.99 12.71
N GLU A 174 15.91 27.17 12.15
CA GLU A 174 16.27 28.23 11.19
C GLU A 174 15.39 28.24 9.92
N PHE A 175 14.68 27.14 9.67
CA PHE A 175 13.75 26.94 8.57
C PHE A 175 12.27 27.17 8.94
N GLY A 176 11.98 27.68 10.15
CA GLY A 176 10.61 27.98 10.61
C GLY A 176 9.77 26.74 10.95
N ARG A 177 10.41 25.62 11.28
CA ARG A 177 9.74 24.39 11.72
C ARG A 177 9.82 24.29 13.24
N THR A 178 8.70 24.03 13.90
CA THR A 178 8.66 23.77 15.34
C THR A 178 9.19 22.37 15.64
N ARG A 179 10.16 22.28 16.56
CA ARG A 179 10.75 21.03 17.06
C ARG A 179 10.76 21.06 18.59
N ILE A 180 10.50 19.93 19.24
CA ILE A 180 10.59 19.81 20.70
C ILE A 180 11.98 19.29 21.03
N VAL A 181 12.75 20.09 21.77
CA VAL A 181 14.15 19.81 22.11
C VAL A 181 14.38 20.12 23.59
N ARG A 182 15.35 19.47 24.24
CA ARG A 182 15.78 19.82 25.61
C ARG A 182 16.30 21.27 25.65
N ARG A 183 16.09 21.98 26.76
CA ARG A 183 16.52 23.38 26.92
C ARG A 183 18.04 23.55 26.81
N SER A 184 18.81 22.53 27.21
CA SER A 184 20.28 22.50 27.08
C SER A 184 20.79 22.37 25.64
N GLU A 185 19.99 21.74 24.77
CA GLU A 185 20.32 21.49 23.36
C GLU A 185 19.88 22.63 22.42
N LEU A 186 19.16 23.62 22.95
CA LEU A 186 18.86 24.86 22.23
C LEU A 186 20.18 25.50 21.77
N PRO A 187 20.32 25.86 20.48
CA PRO A 187 21.48 26.61 20.01
C PRO A 187 21.62 27.91 20.81
N SER A 188 22.54 27.91 21.78
CA SER A 188 22.83 29.10 22.57
C SER A 188 23.32 30.17 21.62
N ARG A 189 22.55 31.26 21.49
CA ARG A 189 23.03 32.51 20.89
C ARG A 189 24.09 33.05 21.84
N SER A 190 25.29 32.46 21.81
CA SER A 190 26.42 33.00 22.52
C SER A 190 26.50 34.49 22.14
N PRO A 191 26.63 35.41 23.12
CA PRO A 191 26.95 36.78 22.80
C PRO A 191 28.36 36.74 22.26
N SER A 192 28.48 36.55 20.94
CA SER A 192 29.74 36.59 20.24
C SER A 192 30.40 37.91 20.61
N ARG A 193 31.49 37.80 21.36
CA ARG A 193 32.64 38.69 21.40
C ARG A 193 32.43 39.96 20.57
N SER A 194 32.23 41.08 21.25
CA SER A 194 32.15 42.41 20.64
C SER A 194 33.23 42.54 19.56
N PRO A 195 32.88 42.66 18.26
CA PRO A 195 33.87 43.08 17.30
C PRO A 195 34.11 44.56 17.59
N SER A 196 35.35 44.92 17.89
CA SER A 196 35.78 46.32 17.90
C SER A 196 35.48 46.91 16.53
N ARG A 197 34.30 47.52 16.41
CA ARG A 197 33.78 48.08 15.17
C ARG A 197 34.41 49.46 15.02
N SER A 198 35.52 49.50 14.29
CA SER A 198 35.93 50.71 13.58
C SER A 198 34.71 51.24 12.81
N PRO A 199 34.41 52.56 12.80
CA PRO A 199 33.27 53.09 12.06
C PRO A 199 33.57 53.04 10.56
N SER A 200 33.31 51.89 9.93
CA SER A 200 33.14 51.84 8.48
C SER A 200 31.91 52.68 8.12
N PRO A 201 31.97 53.51 7.06
CA PRO A 201 30.88 54.40 6.71
C PRO A 201 29.63 53.55 6.50
N VAL A 202 28.56 53.96 7.18
CA VAL A 202 27.23 53.37 7.11
C VAL A 202 26.82 53.31 5.65
N ARG A 203 27.01 52.16 4.99
CA ARG A 203 26.12 51.79 3.90
C ARG A 203 24.76 51.71 4.57
N GLN A 204 23.94 52.74 4.38
CA GLN A 204 22.52 52.68 4.68
C GLN A 204 22.06 51.35 4.08
N ALA A 205 21.76 50.38 4.92
CA ALA A 205 21.14 49.14 4.48
C ALA A 205 19.86 49.63 3.82
N ARG A 206 19.82 49.55 2.49
CA ARG A 206 18.61 49.80 1.74
C ARG A 206 17.65 48.74 2.25
N GLU A 207 16.75 49.14 3.13
CA GLU A 207 15.54 48.39 3.48
C GLU A 207 15.07 47.72 2.19
N PRO A 208 15.01 46.38 2.11
CA PRO A 208 14.44 45.74 0.94
C PRO A 208 13.01 46.27 0.87
N TYR A 209 12.79 47.17 -0.09
CA TYR A 209 11.47 47.67 -0.40
C TYR A 209 10.72 46.44 -0.93
N TYR A 210 9.99 45.77 -0.04
CA TYR A 210 9.00 44.77 -0.42
C TYR A 210 7.92 45.56 -1.14
N ASP A 211 8.03 45.57 -2.46
CA ASP A 211 7.03 46.13 -3.34
C ASP A 211 5.82 45.21 -3.24
N ASP A 212 4.91 45.48 -2.30
CA ASP A 212 3.67 44.71 -2.09
C ASP A 212 2.81 44.63 -3.37
N GLU A 213 3.06 45.52 -4.35
CA GLU A 213 2.47 45.49 -5.69
C GLU A 213 2.88 44.25 -6.51
N LEU A 214 3.98 43.55 -6.17
CA LEU A 214 4.35 42.27 -6.82
C LEU A 214 3.48 41.08 -6.39
N ALA A 215 2.63 41.23 -5.39
CA ALA A 215 1.64 40.23 -5.00
C ALA A 215 0.33 40.33 -5.81
N ASP A 216 0.25 41.24 -6.78
CA ASP A 216 -0.84 41.28 -7.75
C ASP A 216 -0.85 39.98 -8.56
N ARG A 217 -1.83 39.13 -8.25
CA ARG A 217 -2.00 37.81 -8.90
C ARG A 217 -2.08 37.90 -10.43
N ALA A 218 -2.40 39.07 -10.96
CA ALA A 218 -2.43 39.37 -12.39
C ALA A 218 -1.06 39.25 -13.09
N ASN A 219 0.06 39.39 -12.35
CA ASN A 219 1.41 39.31 -12.91
C ASN A 219 2.17 38.03 -12.52
N ILE A 220 1.47 37.01 -11.97
CA ILE A 220 2.09 35.73 -11.66
C ILE A 220 2.48 35.06 -12.98
N ARG A 221 3.79 35.05 -13.28
CA ARG A 221 4.34 34.25 -14.38
C ARG A 221 4.04 32.79 -14.10
N HIS A 222 3.18 32.20 -14.93
CA HIS A 222 2.86 30.79 -14.81
C HIS A 222 4.11 29.93 -14.93
N TYR A 223 4.10 28.79 -14.25
CA TYR A 223 5.18 27.81 -14.37
C TYR A 223 5.34 27.36 -15.83
N GLU A 224 6.52 27.60 -16.39
CA GLU A 224 6.89 27.18 -17.75
C GLU A 224 7.74 25.92 -17.69
N ALA A 225 7.20 24.83 -18.23
CA ALA A 225 7.87 23.54 -18.29
C ALA A 225 9.25 23.62 -18.98
N ASP A 226 9.37 24.42 -20.03
CA ASP A 226 10.58 24.50 -20.87
C ASP A 226 11.77 25.15 -20.14
N ARG A 227 11.50 25.97 -19.12
CA ARG A 227 12.54 26.66 -18.33
C ARG A 227 12.98 25.90 -17.07
N GLU A 228 12.28 24.82 -16.73
CA GLU A 228 12.62 24.01 -15.56
C GLU A 228 13.82 23.12 -15.87
N ILE A 229 14.87 23.26 -15.06
CA ILE A 229 16.14 22.52 -15.19
C ILE A 229 16.05 21.18 -14.44
N ARG A 230 15.12 21.05 -13.48
CA ARG A 230 14.92 19.81 -12.73
C ARG A 230 14.31 18.70 -13.58
N THR A 231 14.65 17.46 -13.23
CA THR A 231 14.08 16.26 -13.83
C THR A 231 12.59 16.13 -13.49
N LYS A 232 11.75 16.05 -14.52
CA LYS A 232 10.31 15.91 -14.38
C LYS A 232 9.95 14.43 -14.16
N GLY A 233 9.09 14.16 -13.17
CA GLY A 233 8.69 12.79 -12.82
C GLY A 233 7.71 12.15 -13.81
N VAL A 234 7.48 10.85 -13.63
CA VAL A 234 6.45 10.11 -14.37
C VAL A 234 5.07 10.68 -14.00
N GLY A 235 4.32 11.14 -15.00
CA GLY A 235 3.05 11.85 -14.79
C GLY A 235 3.15 13.38 -14.85
N PHE A 236 4.31 13.92 -15.21
CA PHE A 236 4.41 15.33 -15.57
C PHE A 236 3.54 15.66 -16.80
N TYR A 237 2.70 16.68 -16.67
CA TYR A 237 1.87 17.21 -17.74
C TYR A 237 2.24 18.68 -18.00
N SER A 238 2.59 19.01 -19.25
CA SER A 238 2.89 20.38 -19.65
C SER A 238 1.62 21.05 -20.15
N PHE A 239 1.26 22.18 -19.56
CA PHE A 239 0.16 22.99 -20.08
C PHE A 239 0.58 23.82 -21.29
N ALA A 240 -0.41 24.22 -22.09
CA ALA A 240 -0.24 25.24 -23.12
C ALA A 240 0.15 26.60 -22.53
N LYS A 241 0.77 27.44 -23.36
CA LYS A 241 1.14 28.82 -23.00
C LYS A 241 -0.03 29.78 -23.16
N ASP A 242 -0.97 29.44 -24.03
CA ASP A 242 -2.20 30.19 -24.25
C ASP A 242 -3.19 29.88 -23.12
N GLU A 243 -3.75 30.94 -22.52
CA GLU A 243 -4.54 30.80 -21.29
C GLU A 243 -5.86 30.06 -21.53
N GLU A 244 -6.51 30.28 -22.68
CA GLU A 244 -7.73 29.56 -23.06
C GLU A 244 -7.49 28.05 -23.18
N GLU A 245 -6.44 27.64 -23.92
CA GLU A 245 -6.10 26.22 -24.07
C GLU A 245 -5.67 25.60 -22.74
N ARG A 246 -4.99 26.37 -21.87
CA ARG A 246 -4.62 25.93 -20.54
C ARG A 246 -5.85 25.66 -19.68
N GLU A 247 -6.83 26.57 -19.69
CA GLU A 247 -8.08 26.40 -18.95
C GLU A 247 -8.82 25.15 -19.41
N GLU A 248 -8.96 24.93 -20.72
CA GLU A 248 -9.56 23.71 -21.26
C GLU A 248 -8.82 22.43 -20.82
N GLN A 249 -7.48 22.47 -20.81
CA GLN A 249 -6.66 21.36 -20.34
C GLN A 249 -6.86 21.10 -18.84
N LEU A 250 -6.95 22.17 -18.03
CA LEU A 250 -7.23 22.07 -16.59
C LEU A 250 -8.63 21.52 -16.33
N GLU A 251 -9.64 21.99 -17.05
CA GLU A 251 -11.01 21.48 -16.97
C GLU A 251 -11.07 20.00 -17.31
N ARG A 252 -10.42 19.59 -18.40
CA ARG A 252 -10.34 18.18 -18.80
C ARG A 252 -9.67 17.32 -17.73
N LEU A 253 -8.60 17.81 -17.11
CA LEU A 253 -7.90 17.10 -16.03
C LEU A 253 -8.78 17.00 -14.78
N ASN A 254 -9.52 18.05 -14.44
CA ASN A 254 -10.49 18.05 -13.35
C ASN A 254 -11.65 17.08 -13.60
N GLN A 255 -12.14 16.97 -14.84
CA GLN A 255 -13.15 15.98 -15.23
C GLN A 255 -12.63 14.55 -15.03
N LEU A 256 -11.44 14.23 -15.54
CA LEU A 256 -10.79 12.93 -15.34
C LEU A 256 -10.60 12.63 -13.84
N ARG A 257 -10.20 13.64 -13.05
CA ARG A 257 -10.10 13.50 -11.61
C ARG A 257 -11.45 13.13 -10.98
N ALA A 258 -12.52 13.85 -11.32
CA ALA A 258 -13.86 13.58 -10.80
C ALA A 258 -14.34 12.16 -11.18
N GLU A 259 -14.08 11.72 -12.42
CA GLU A 259 -14.40 10.35 -12.87
C GLU A 259 -13.63 9.29 -12.07
N THR A 260 -12.32 9.48 -11.87
CA THR A 260 -11.51 8.52 -11.10
C THR A 260 -11.91 8.48 -9.62
N GLU A 261 -12.25 9.62 -9.02
CA GLU A 261 -12.75 9.70 -7.66
C GLU A 261 -14.11 9.00 -7.52
N ALA A 262 -15.03 9.20 -8.47
CA ALA A 262 -16.30 8.50 -8.51
C ALA A 262 -16.13 6.99 -8.68
N ALA A 263 -15.24 6.55 -9.58
CA ALA A 263 -14.91 5.14 -9.77
C ALA A 263 -14.31 4.50 -8.51
N ARG A 264 -13.43 5.22 -7.80
CA ARG A 264 -12.87 4.76 -6.51
C ARG A 264 -13.94 4.63 -5.44
N LYS A 265 -14.82 5.62 -5.28
CA LYS A 265 -15.94 5.56 -4.34
C LYS A 265 -16.89 4.40 -4.65
N ASN A 266 -17.21 4.20 -5.92
CA ASN A 266 -18.04 3.08 -6.37
C ASN A 266 -17.38 1.73 -6.03
N ALA A 267 -16.09 1.57 -6.35
CA ALA A 267 -15.34 0.36 -6.04
C ALA A 267 -15.28 0.07 -4.53
N GLN A 268 -15.05 1.11 -3.71
CA GLN A 268 -15.09 1.01 -2.25
C GLN A 268 -16.47 0.55 -1.76
N SER A 269 -17.55 1.19 -2.24
CA SER A 269 -18.91 0.82 -1.85
C SER A 269 -19.28 -0.62 -2.23
N VAL A 270 -18.80 -1.11 -3.39
CA VAL A 270 -19.02 -2.49 -3.85
C VAL A 270 -18.22 -3.46 -2.97
N ALA A 271 -16.97 -3.11 -2.65
CA ALA A 271 -16.13 -3.91 -1.76
C ALA A 271 -16.74 -4.01 -0.35
N GLU A 272 -17.26 -2.92 0.20
CA GLU A 272 -17.95 -2.89 1.50
C GLU A 272 -19.22 -3.73 1.49
N LYS A 273 -20.06 -3.62 0.45
CA LYS A 273 -21.25 -4.47 0.27
C LYS A 273 -20.87 -5.95 0.21
N ARG A 274 -19.80 -6.29 -0.52
CA ARG A 274 -19.29 -7.66 -0.60
C ARG A 274 -18.79 -8.15 0.75
N LYS A 275 -18.05 -7.31 1.50
CA LYS A 275 -17.58 -7.62 2.86
C LYS A 275 -18.74 -7.86 3.81
N ALA A 276 -19.77 -7.01 3.78
CA ALA A 276 -20.97 -7.17 4.61
C ALA A 276 -21.75 -8.45 4.28
N MET A 277 -21.88 -8.79 3.00
CA MET A 277 -22.51 -10.05 2.58
C MET A 277 -21.72 -11.28 3.05
N LEU A 278 -20.39 -11.23 2.94
CA LEU A 278 -19.51 -12.30 3.43
C LEU A 278 -19.59 -12.44 4.96
N ALA A 279 -19.61 -11.33 5.70
CA ALA A 279 -19.77 -11.34 7.16
C ALA A 279 -21.10 -11.98 7.58
N LYS A 280 -22.22 -11.57 6.96
CA LYS A 280 -23.54 -12.18 7.20
C LYS A 280 -23.55 -13.68 6.88
N ASN A 281 -22.87 -14.10 5.82
CA ASN A 281 -22.77 -15.52 5.48
C ASN A 281 -21.90 -16.28 6.48
N ALA A 282 -20.80 -15.70 6.96
CA ALA A 282 -19.98 -16.27 8.01
C ALA A 282 -20.78 -16.43 9.31
N GLU A 283 -21.54 -15.41 9.73
CA GLU A 283 -22.42 -15.49 10.90
C GLU A 283 -23.45 -16.62 10.78
N LYS A 284 -24.09 -16.78 9.61
CA LYS A 284 -25.03 -17.89 9.37
C LYS A 284 -24.35 -19.26 9.48
N ILE A 285 -23.12 -19.39 8.96
CA ILE A 285 -22.34 -20.63 9.07
C ILE A 285 -21.97 -20.91 10.53
N HIS A 286 -21.51 -19.89 11.27
CA HIS A 286 -21.20 -20.00 12.69
C HIS A 286 -22.43 -20.38 13.52
N ALA A 287 -23.57 -19.73 13.30
CA ALA A 287 -24.83 -20.04 13.97
C ALA A 287 -25.28 -21.49 13.68
N ARG A 288 -25.22 -21.93 12.42
CA ARG A 288 -25.54 -23.31 12.03
C ARG A 288 -24.58 -24.31 12.68
N ARG A 289 -23.28 -23.99 12.76
CA ARG A 289 -22.28 -24.83 13.42
C ARG A 289 -22.52 -24.91 14.93
N ALA A 290 -22.87 -23.80 15.59
CA ALA A 290 -23.23 -23.77 17.00
C ALA A 290 -24.49 -24.60 17.29
N GLN A 291 -25.53 -24.48 16.46
CA GLN A 291 -26.74 -25.32 16.58
C GLN A 291 -26.43 -26.82 16.43
N MET A 292 -25.59 -27.19 15.46
CA MET A 292 -25.17 -28.58 15.27
C MET A 292 -24.35 -29.08 16.46
N GLN A 293 -23.46 -28.27 17.02
CA GLN A 293 -22.70 -28.61 18.24
C GLN A 293 -23.62 -28.76 19.45
N ALA A 294 -24.57 -27.85 19.66
CA ALA A 294 -25.55 -27.94 20.74
C ALA A 294 -26.42 -29.19 20.62
N LYS A 295 -26.87 -29.53 19.41
CA LYS A 295 -27.60 -30.78 19.14
C LYS A 295 -26.74 -32.01 19.45
N ARG A 296 -25.44 -31.99 19.08
CA ARG A 296 -24.49 -33.07 19.36
C ARG A 296 -24.24 -33.23 20.85
N GLN A 297 -24.08 -32.13 21.60
CA GLN A 297 -23.95 -32.15 23.05
C GLN A 297 -25.23 -32.66 23.73
N ARG A 298 -26.41 -32.29 23.22
CA ARG A 298 -27.69 -32.80 23.75
C ARG A 298 -27.81 -34.31 23.57
N LEU A 299 -27.43 -34.83 22.40
CA LEU A 299 -27.42 -36.27 22.14
C LEU A 299 -26.42 -36.99 23.06
N ALA A 300 -25.19 -36.49 23.19
CA ALA A 300 -24.19 -37.05 24.09
C ALA A 300 -24.68 -37.10 25.55
N ARG A 301 -25.36 -36.04 26.05
CA ARG A 301 -25.97 -36.05 27.39
C ARG A 301 -27.05 -37.12 27.56
N VAL A 302 -27.84 -37.40 26.52
CA VAL A 302 -28.84 -38.47 26.55
C VAL A 302 -28.15 -39.83 26.60
N ASP A 303 -27.12 -40.04 25.79
CA ASP A 303 -26.34 -41.29 25.79
C ASP A 303 -25.64 -41.52 27.14
N ASP A 304 -25.10 -40.48 27.76
CA ASP A 304 -24.52 -40.52 29.12
C ASP A 304 -25.58 -40.87 30.18
N SER A 305 -26.81 -40.35 30.07
CA SER A 305 -27.90 -40.70 30.98
C SER A 305 -28.36 -42.16 30.84
N VAL A 306 -28.41 -42.67 29.60
CA VAL A 306 -28.79 -44.05 29.32
C VAL A 306 -27.71 -45.00 29.82
N THR A 307 -26.43 -44.67 29.61
CA THR A 307 -25.31 -45.48 30.10
C THR A 307 -25.24 -45.48 31.63
N GLN A 308 -25.47 -44.34 32.29
CA GLN A 308 -25.59 -44.28 33.75
C GLN A 308 -26.75 -45.14 34.27
N PHE A 309 -27.92 -45.09 33.63
CA PHE A 309 -29.07 -45.92 34.00
C PHE A 309 -28.78 -47.42 33.82
N LEU A 310 -28.15 -47.82 32.72
CA LEU A 310 -27.76 -49.23 32.51
C LEU A 310 -26.71 -49.69 33.52
N GLN A 311 -25.77 -48.82 33.91
CA GLN A 311 -24.83 -49.12 34.98
C GLN A 311 -25.50 -49.28 36.35
N SER A 312 -26.49 -48.46 36.69
CA SER A 312 -27.21 -48.59 37.96
C SER A 312 -28.02 -49.89 38.02
N VAL A 313 -28.73 -50.24 36.93
CA VAL A 313 -29.48 -51.51 36.84
C VAL A 313 -28.55 -52.71 36.98
N ARG A 314 -27.37 -52.69 36.35
CA ARG A 314 -26.37 -53.76 36.51
C ARG A 314 -25.89 -53.90 37.95
N LYS A 315 -25.72 -52.77 38.65
CA LYS A 315 -25.25 -52.75 40.04
C LYS A 315 -26.30 -53.25 41.05
N GLU A 316 -27.59 -53.17 40.71
CA GLU A 316 -28.67 -53.74 41.54
C GLU A 316 -28.85 -55.26 41.34
N LEU A 317 -28.26 -55.83 40.29
CA LEU A 317 -28.33 -57.26 39.96
C LEU A 317 -27.11 -58.08 40.43
N GLU A 318 -26.03 -57.41 40.85
CA GLU A 318 -24.84 -58.01 41.48
C GLU A 318 -24.93 -57.97 43.01
#